data_AF-A0A0G2AUF2-F1
#
_entry.id   AF-A0A0G2AUF2-F1
#
_cell.length_a   1.000
_cell.length_b   1.000
_cell.length_c   1.000
_cell.angle_alpha   90.00
_cell.angle_beta   90.00
_cell.angle_gamma   90.00
#
_symmetry.space_group_name_H-M   'P 1'
#
loop_
_entity.id
_entity.type
_entity.pdbx_description
1 polymer ?
#
loop_
_entity_poly.entity_id
_entity_poly.type
_entity_poly.pdbx_seq_one_letter_code
_entity_poly.pdbx_strand_id
1 'polypeptide(L)'
;MSHTPNYDAKVKMILDATTLGERVCPISGETWKCTQEEIDWWRKFNVPPTDVSPMARRRWLTGFNLGLEMWWNKDMLSGEKILSYVHPDNKIQVVEDTRWYAEDWSSRVSVEPDASKSFFEQMRILNKGVPIPALRTYNPPINTVGAGLISVEDSFMVFAVLNTKRSAYGWLLDGMEGCQDIFFGYTSTDSFCVNHVERLHNCRVVLQSQDCFNSS
;
A
#
# COMPACT_ATOMS: atom_id res chain seq x y z
N MET A 1 11.81 29.49 11.62
CA MET A 1 12.60 28.75 12.63
C MET A 1 11.69 27.65 13.16
N SER A 2 12.21 26.45 13.37
CA SER A 2 11.38 25.35 13.86
C SER A 2 11.15 25.47 15.38
N HIS A 3 10.01 24.97 15.87
CA HIS A 3 9.74 24.88 17.31
C HIS A 3 10.39 23.64 17.96
N THR A 4 11.09 22.81 17.18
CA THR A 4 11.74 21.59 17.64
C THR A 4 13.09 21.91 18.28
N PRO A 5 13.31 21.59 19.57
CA PRO A 5 14.56 21.91 20.26
C PRO A 5 15.81 21.41 19.51
N ASN A 6 16.78 22.30 19.31
CA ASN A 6 18.06 22.06 18.63
C ASN A 6 17.98 21.64 17.14
N TYR A 7 16.81 21.65 16.49
CA TYR A 7 16.69 21.23 15.09
C TYR A 7 17.47 22.15 14.15
N ASP A 8 17.25 23.46 14.21
CA ASP A 8 17.91 24.44 13.31
C ASP A 8 19.45 24.37 13.44
N ALA A 9 19.97 24.17 14.67
CA ALA A 9 21.39 23.99 14.92
C ALA A 9 21.95 22.68 14.31
N LYS A 10 21.24 21.56 14.49
CA LYS A 10 21.65 20.25 13.94
C LYS A 10 21.59 20.23 12.41
N VAL A 11 20.53 20.76 11.81
CA VAL A 11 20.37 20.84 10.36
C VAL A 11 21.45 21.73 9.74
N LYS A 12 21.77 22.87 10.37
CA LYS A 12 22.89 23.71 9.93
C LYS A 12 24.22 22.94 9.91
N MET A 13 24.55 22.20 10.97
CA MET A 13 25.79 21.39 11.01
C MET A 13 25.86 20.36 9.86
N ILE A 14 24.73 19.73 9.52
CA ILE A 14 24.67 18.77 8.41
C ILE A 14 24.82 19.50 7.06
N LEU A 15 24.14 20.64 6.86
CA LEU A 15 24.21 21.43 5.63
C LEU A 15 25.58 22.07 5.38
N ASP A 16 26.32 22.43 6.43
CA ASP A 16 27.68 22.95 6.33
C ASP A 16 28.71 21.82 6.07
N ALA A 17 28.41 20.58 6.48
CA ALA A 17 29.19 19.38 6.13
C ALA A 17 28.83 18.77 4.76
N THR A 18 27.80 19.29 4.07
CA THR A 18 27.28 18.72 2.82
C THR A 18 28.16 19.10 1.63
N THR A 19 28.81 18.11 1.01
CA THR A 19 29.67 18.32 -0.16
C THR A 19 28.95 18.10 -1.49
N LEU A 20 29.43 18.82 -2.52
CA LEU A 20 29.15 18.59 -3.94
C LEU A 20 29.81 17.29 -4.42
N GLY A 21 29.26 16.68 -5.46
CA GLY A 21 29.89 15.53 -6.13
C GLY A 21 28.91 14.39 -6.42
N GLU A 22 29.45 13.27 -6.88
CA GLU A 22 28.67 12.06 -7.13
C GLU A 22 28.33 11.34 -5.83
N ARG A 23 27.10 10.84 -5.75
CA ARG A 23 26.53 10.08 -4.63
C ARG A 23 25.90 8.81 -5.17
N VAL A 24 25.95 7.73 -4.40
CA VAL A 24 25.27 6.47 -4.73
C VAL A 24 23.93 6.45 -3.99
N CYS A 25 22.84 6.21 -4.72
CA CYS A 25 21.51 6.03 -4.12
C CYS A 25 21.47 4.70 -3.34
N PRO A 26 21.12 4.69 -2.03
CA PRO A 26 21.12 3.45 -1.25
C PRO A 26 20.00 2.47 -1.64
N ILE A 27 18.97 2.93 -2.37
CA ILE A 27 17.83 2.09 -2.79
C ILE A 27 17.99 1.57 -4.21
N SER A 28 18.36 2.43 -5.18
CA SER A 28 18.49 2.02 -6.58
C SER A 28 19.91 1.63 -6.99
N GLY A 29 20.93 1.90 -6.16
CA GLY A 29 22.34 1.74 -6.52
C GLY A 29 22.84 2.71 -7.59
N GLU A 30 21.97 3.53 -8.18
CA GLU A 30 22.29 4.50 -9.22
C GLU A 30 23.18 5.62 -8.66
N THR A 31 24.23 6.01 -9.40
CA THR A 31 24.99 7.24 -9.13
C THR A 31 24.19 8.47 -9.57
N TRP A 32 24.21 9.51 -8.75
CA TRP A 32 23.63 10.82 -9.07
C TRP A 32 24.55 11.95 -8.62
N LYS A 33 24.57 13.04 -9.38
CA LYS A 33 25.42 14.20 -9.08
C LYS A 33 24.66 15.19 -8.20
N CYS A 34 25.12 15.37 -6.96
CA CYS A 34 24.68 16.44 -6.11
C CYS A 34 25.26 17.78 -6.60
N THR A 35 24.35 18.68 -6.95
CA THR A 35 24.61 20.01 -7.51
C THR A 35 24.50 21.09 -6.44
N GLN A 36 25.05 22.29 -6.73
CA GLN A 36 24.94 23.43 -5.82
C GLN A 36 23.49 23.87 -5.64
N GLU A 37 22.68 23.80 -6.70
CA GLU A 37 21.26 24.16 -6.65
C GLU A 37 20.50 23.30 -5.62
N GLU A 38 20.79 21.99 -5.55
CA GLU A 38 20.16 21.10 -4.56
C GLU A 38 20.56 21.44 -3.12
N ILE A 39 21.83 21.81 -2.90
CA ILE A 39 22.31 22.30 -1.60
C ILE A 39 21.61 23.61 -1.23
N ASP A 40 21.45 24.52 -2.19
CA ASP A 40 20.78 25.80 -1.99
C ASP A 40 19.28 25.62 -1.70
N TRP A 41 18.62 24.64 -2.34
CA TRP A 41 17.24 24.24 -2.00
C TRP A 41 17.14 23.66 -0.59
N TRP A 42 18.07 22.80 -0.15
CA TRP A 42 18.07 22.26 1.21
C TRP A 42 18.31 23.36 2.26
N ARG A 43 19.22 24.31 1.98
CA ARG A 43 19.46 25.51 2.81
C ARG A 43 18.22 26.41 2.87
N LYS A 44 17.58 26.70 1.73
CA LYS A 44 16.38 27.55 1.63
C LYS A 44 15.19 26.99 2.41
N PHE A 45 14.99 25.67 2.39
CA PHE A 45 13.91 25.02 3.14
C PHE A 45 14.32 24.60 4.56
N ASN A 46 15.58 24.80 4.97
CA ASN A 46 16.12 24.35 6.26
C ASN A 46 15.83 22.86 6.54
N VAL A 47 16.12 22.02 5.54
CA VAL A 47 15.97 20.55 5.61
C VAL A 47 17.32 19.87 5.45
N PRO A 48 17.54 18.68 6.04
CA PRO A 48 18.75 17.92 5.78
C PRO A 48 18.82 17.46 4.31
N PRO A 49 20.04 17.24 3.77
CA PRO A 49 20.23 16.63 2.46
C PRO A 49 19.65 15.21 2.42
N THR A 50 19.23 14.77 1.25
CA THR A 50 18.86 13.37 1.01
C THR A 50 20.03 12.58 0.41
N ASP A 51 20.12 11.32 0.79
CA ASP A 51 20.97 10.26 0.24
C ASP A 51 20.32 9.58 -0.99
N VAL A 52 18.98 9.55 -1.03
CA VAL A 52 18.17 9.02 -2.13
C VAL A 52 18.27 9.92 -3.36
N SER A 53 18.49 9.33 -4.55
CA SER A 53 18.57 10.11 -5.79
C SER A 53 17.25 10.84 -6.08
N PRO A 54 17.28 12.03 -6.71
CA PRO A 54 16.06 12.76 -7.09
C PRO A 54 15.10 11.93 -7.94
N MET A 55 15.61 10.98 -8.74
CA MET A 55 14.80 10.06 -9.52
C MET A 55 14.17 8.96 -8.67
N ALA A 56 14.89 8.33 -7.75
CA ALA A 56 14.32 7.35 -6.82
C ALA A 56 13.30 8.02 -5.87
N ARG A 57 13.62 9.21 -5.35
CA ARG A 57 12.71 10.03 -4.56
C ARG A 57 11.47 10.47 -5.36
N ARG A 58 11.61 10.78 -6.66
CA ARG A 58 10.46 10.99 -7.56
C ARG A 58 9.65 9.71 -7.71
N ARG A 59 10.25 8.57 -8.03
CA ARG A 59 9.57 7.26 -8.14
C ARG A 59 8.80 6.88 -6.86
N TRP A 60 9.23 7.34 -5.69
CA TRP A 60 8.48 7.23 -4.43
C TRP A 60 7.36 8.26 -4.30
N LEU A 61 7.63 9.55 -4.54
CA LEU A 61 6.64 10.64 -4.40
C LEU A 61 5.56 10.64 -5.48
N THR A 62 5.86 10.10 -6.66
CA THR A 62 4.95 9.83 -7.78
C THR A 62 4.72 8.34 -7.98
N GLY A 63 5.16 7.52 -7.01
CA GLY A 63 4.69 6.16 -6.85
C GLY A 63 3.25 6.28 -6.37
N PHE A 64 2.31 6.35 -7.32
CA PHE A 64 0.91 6.24 -6.98
C PHE A 64 0.74 4.96 -6.17
N ASN A 65 0.06 5.06 -5.02
CA ASN A 65 -0.40 3.86 -4.33
C ASN A 65 -1.14 3.03 -5.37
N LEU A 66 -0.61 1.85 -5.69
CA LEU A 66 -1.48 0.79 -6.16
C LEU A 66 -2.52 0.62 -5.05
N GLY A 67 -3.80 0.56 -5.42
CA GLY A 67 -4.86 0.29 -4.45
C GLY A 67 -4.63 -1.00 -3.65
N LEU A 68 -3.73 -1.87 -4.16
CA LEU A 68 -3.19 -3.08 -3.56
C LEU A 68 -1.72 -3.28 -3.98
N GLU A 69 -0.78 -3.38 -3.02
CA GLU A 69 0.55 -3.97 -3.26
C GLU A 69 0.59 -5.40 -2.73
N MET A 70 0.99 -6.37 -3.57
CA MET A 70 0.98 -7.82 -3.26
C MET A 70 2.29 -8.49 -3.68
N TRP A 71 2.71 -9.50 -2.91
CA TRP A 71 4.07 -10.03 -2.84
C TRP A 71 4.05 -11.54 -2.56
N TRP A 72 5.03 -12.28 -3.08
CA TRP A 72 5.20 -13.68 -2.71
C TRP A 72 6.05 -13.84 -1.46
N ASN A 73 5.58 -14.67 -0.54
CA ASN A 73 6.27 -14.96 0.70
C ASN A 73 6.09 -16.46 1.05
N LYS A 74 6.85 -16.97 2.02
CA LYS A 74 6.85 -18.38 2.39
C LYS A 74 5.89 -18.60 3.56
N ASP A 75 4.92 -19.49 3.38
CA ASP A 75 4.06 -19.99 4.45
C ASP A 75 4.94 -20.56 5.57
N MET A 76 4.76 -20.04 6.77
CA MET A 76 5.58 -20.40 7.93
C MET A 76 5.30 -21.82 8.42
N LEU A 77 4.05 -22.30 8.30
CA LEU A 77 3.61 -23.60 8.81
C LEU A 77 3.91 -24.74 7.82
N SER A 78 3.46 -24.61 6.57
CA SER A 78 3.65 -25.67 5.58
C SER A 78 4.98 -25.56 4.83
N GLY A 79 5.63 -24.40 4.89
CA GLY A 79 6.80 -24.10 4.08
C GLY A 79 6.49 -23.86 2.59
N GLU A 80 5.22 -23.87 2.20
CA GLU A 80 4.76 -23.58 0.84
C GLU A 80 4.92 -22.09 0.51
N LYS A 81 4.52 -21.70 -0.71
CA LYS A 81 4.63 -20.33 -1.20
C LYS A 81 3.23 -19.73 -1.33
N ILE A 82 3.02 -18.55 -0.75
CA ILE A 82 1.70 -17.90 -0.68
C ILE A 82 1.79 -16.41 -1.03
N LEU A 83 0.68 -15.87 -1.54
CA LEU A 83 0.57 -14.47 -1.98
C LEU A 83 0.10 -13.61 -0.81
N SER A 84 0.73 -12.45 -0.58
CA SER A 84 0.43 -11.58 0.55
C SER A 84 0.67 -10.12 0.26
N TYR A 85 -0.04 -9.21 0.94
CA TYR A 85 0.28 -7.78 0.91
C TYR A 85 1.63 -7.41 1.55
N VAL A 86 2.41 -8.39 2.05
CA VAL A 86 3.68 -8.17 2.74
C VAL A 86 4.90 -8.63 1.96
N HIS A 87 5.72 -7.64 1.62
CA HIS A 87 7.02 -7.79 0.98
C HIS A 87 7.94 -8.79 1.73
N PRO A 88 8.62 -9.73 1.05
CA PRO A 88 9.46 -10.74 1.70
C PRO A 88 10.59 -10.12 2.54
N ASP A 89 11.22 -9.04 2.06
CA ASP A 89 12.33 -8.36 2.77
C ASP A 89 11.92 -7.74 4.12
N ASN A 90 10.62 -7.60 4.40
CA ASN A 90 10.13 -7.08 5.68
C ASN A 90 10.42 -8.04 6.86
N LYS A 91 10.87 -9.28 6.57
CA LYS A 91 11.17 -10.35 7.54
C LYS A 91 9.98 -10.72 8.44
N ILE A 92 8.78 -10.40 8.00
CA ILE A 92 7.52 -10.80 8.60
C ILE A 92 7.13 -12.14 7.96
N GLN A 93 6.85 -13.12 8.81
CA GLN A 93 6.39 -14.44 8.39
C GLN A 93 4.91 -14.39 8.00
N VAL A 94 4.52 -15.12 6.96
CA VAL A 94 3.12 -15.22 6.49
C VAL A 94 2.62 -16.65 6.65
N VAL A 95 1.31 -16.88 6.71
CA VAL A 95 0.66 -18.20 6.59
C VAL A 95 -0.61 -18.05 5.76
N GLU A 96 -0.95 -19.10 5.01
CA GLU A 96 -2.18 -19.16 4.22
C GLU A 96 -3.40 -18.95 5.12
N ASP A 97 -4.33 -18.11 4.68
CA ASP A 97 -5.33 -17.52 5.54
C ASP A 97 -6.20 -18.58 6.25
N THR A 98 -6.68 -19.60 5.52
CA THR A 98 -7.48 -20.71 6.08
C THR A 98 -6.72 -21.43 7.20
N ARG A 99 -5.42 -21.73 6.98
CA ARG A 99 -4.54 -22.35 7.99
C ARG A 99 -4.21 -21.42 9.14
N TRP A 100 -3.97 -20.14 8.87
CA TRP A 100 -3.71 -19.15 9.91
C TRP A 100 -4.90 -19.03 10.87
N TYR A 101 -6.13 -19.12 10.35
CA TYR A 101 -7.37 -19.16 11.12
C TYR A 101 -7.65 -20.51 11.82
N ALA A 102 -7.00 -21.59 11.42
CA ALA A 102 -7.21 -22.94 11.98
C ALA A 102 -6.27 -23.29 13.16
N GLU A 103 -5.31 -22.43 13.49
CA GLU A 103 -4.17 -22.74 14.37
C GLU A 103 -4.24 -22.00 15.73
N ASP A 104 -3.84 -22.67 16.82
CA ASP A 104 -3.67 -22.00 18.13
C ASP A 104 -2.26 -21.41 18.28
N TRP A 105 -2.16 -20.11 18.01
CA TRP A 105 -0.91 -19.37 18.15
C TRP A 105 -0.47 -19.15 19.61
N SER A 106 -1.35 -19.33 20.60
CA SER A 106 -1.04 -19.06 22.02
C SER A 106 -0.22 -20.18 22.68
N SER A 107 -0.49 -21.44 22.32
CA SER A 107 0.37 -22.57 22.70
C SER A 107 1.68 -22.63 21.91
N ARG A 108 1.73 -22.02 20.71
CA ARG A 108 2.96 -21.90 19.91
C ARG A 108 3.89 -20.77 20.33
N VAL A 109 3.35 -19.66 20.83
CA VAL A 109 4.10 -18.43 21.13
C VAL A 109 3.65 -17.85 22.47
N SER A 110 4.24 -18.35 23.56
CA SER A 110 4.11 -17.77 24.90
C SER A 110 5.42 -17.13 25.37
N VAL A 111 5.29 -16.01 26.08
CA VAL A 111 6.40 -15.33 26.77
C VAL A 111 5.93 -15.02 28.18
N GLU A 112 6.52 -15.69 29.17
CA GLU A 112 6.25 -15.40 30.58
C GLU A 112 6.73 -13.99 30.95
N PRO A 113 5.96 -13.20 31.72
CA PRO A 113 6.34 -11.84 32.09
C PRO A 113 7.66 -11.77 32.88
N ASP A 114 8.68 -11.21 32.25
CA ASP A 114 10.01 -11.03 32.83
C ASP A 114 10.19 -9.58 33.30
N ALA A 115 10.11 -9.36 34.60
CA ALA A 115 10.28 -8.04 35.21
C ALA A 115 11.69 -7.44 35.03
N SER A 116 12.68 -8.22 34.58
CA SER A 116 14.03 -7.72 34.28
C SER A 116 14.15 -7.10 32.88
N LYS A 117 13.18 -7.35 31.99
CA LYS A 117 13.19 -6.85 30.60
C LYS A 117 12.22 -5.71 30.37
N SER A 118 12.55 -4.84 29.42
CA SER A 118 11.61 -3.80 28.99
C SER A 118 10.38 -4.41 28.31
N PHE A 119 9.22 -3.78 28.51
CA PHE A 119 7.96 -4.20 27.88
C PHE A 119 8.06 -4.31 26.35
N PHE A 120 8.68 -3.32 25.70
CA PHE A 120 8.82 -3.30 24.24
C PHE A 120 9.70 -4.42 23.68
N GLU A 121 10.69 -4.88 24.43
CA GLU A 121 11.53 -6.00 24.03
C GLU A 121 10.74 -7.31 24.04
N GLN A 122 10.03 -7.57 25.15
CA GLN A 122 9.14 -8.73 25.30
C GLN A 122 8.03 -8.72 24.24
N MET A 123 7.43 -7.55 23.97
CA MET A 123 6.41 -7.39 22.93
C MET A 123 6.98 -7.58 21.51
N ARG A 124 8.22 -7.15 21.23
CA ARG A 124 8.84 -7.36 19.91
C ARG A 124 9.10 -8.85 19.63
N ILE A 125 9.36 -9.64 20.68
CA ILE A 125 9.50 -11.11 20.58
C ILE A 125 8.13 -11.71 20.21
N LEU A 126 7.07 -11.39 20.95
CA LEU A 126 5.71 -11.85 20.66
C LEU A 126 5.24 -11.46 19.25
N ASN A 127 5.39 -10.18 18.88
CA ASN A 127 4.95 -9.64 17.58
C ASN A 127 5.64 -10.30 16.38
N LYS A 128 6.86 -10.83 16.56
CA LYS A 128 7.62 -11.53 15.51
C LYS A 128 7.54 -13.05 15.59
N GLY A 129 7.00 -13.61 16.67
CA GLY A 129 6.79 -15.05 16.82
C GLY A 129 5.54 -15.55 16.11
N VAL A 130 4.50 -14.70 16.00
CA VAL A 130 3.25 -15.03 15.29
C VAL A 130 3.32 -14.49 13.86
N PRO A 131 3.06 -15.31 12.82
CA PRO A 131 2.99 -14.85 11.44
C PRO A 131 1.68 -14.10 11.17
N ILE A 132 1.54 -13.51 9.98
CA ILE A 132 0.30 -12.85 9.52
C ILE A 132 -0.44 -13.69 8.47
N PRO A 133 -1.75 -13.51 8.29
CA PRO A 133 -2.44 -14.04 7.12
C PRO A 133 -1.90 -13.39 5.84
N ALA A 134 -1.91 -14.15 4.77
CA ALA A 134 -1.34 -13.79 3.48
C ALA A 134 -2.23 -12.76 2.76
N LEU A 135 -3.43 -13.16 2.32
CA LEU A 135 -4.35 -12.35 1.51
C LEU A 135 -5.34 -11.51 2.32
N ARG A 136 -5.40 -11.71 3.65
CA ARG A 136 -6.40 -11.14 4.57
C ARG A 136 -7.84 -11.49 4.19
N THR A 137 -8.07 -12.72 3.78
CA THR A 137 -9.33 -13.18 3.21
C THR A 137 -9.88 -14.41 3.93
N TYR A 138 -11.14 -14.33 4.36
CA TYR A 138 -11.78 -15.32 5.24
C TYR A 138 -12.42 -16.46 4.46
N ASN A 139 -13.36 -16.10 3.59
CA ASN A 139 -13.72 -16.96 2.48
C ASN A 139 -12.65 -16.76 1.40
N PRO A 140 -12.13 -17.82 0.77
CA PRO A 140 -11.51 -17.74 -0.55
C PRO A 140 -12.44 -16.91 -1.44
N PRO A 141 -12.03 -15.70 -1.81
CA PRO A 141 -13.01 -14.66 -1.75
C PRO A 141 -13.73 -14.49 -3.06
N ILE A 142 -14.99 -14.13 -2.88
CA ILE A 142 -16.00 -14.06 -3.91
C ILE A 142 -16.54 -12.61 -3.76
N ASN A 143 -16.27 -11.69 -4.72
CA ASN A 143 -16.28 -10.21 -4.51
C ASN A 143 -14.97 -9.79 -3.90
N THR A 144 -14.02 -10.71 -3.61
CA THR A 144 -12.90 -10.34 -2.77
C THR A 144 -11.42 -10.85 -2.96
N VAL A 145 -10.87 -11.23 -4.14
CA VAL A 145 -9.40 -11.53 -4.29
C VAL A 145 -8.47 -10.30 -4.37
N GLY A 146 -7.50 -10.26 -3.48
CA GLY A 146 -6.40 -9.29 -3.46
C GLY A 146 -5.83 -9.27 -2.05
N ALA A 147 -5.41 -8.10 -1.53
CA ALA A 147 -5.57 -7.84 -0.10
C ALA A 147 -7.06 -7.54 0.16
N GLY A 148 -7.90 -8.53 -0.13
CA GLY A 148 -9.30 -8.37 -0.52
C GLY A 148 -9.55 -7.87 -1.97
N LEU A 149 -10.81 -8.06 -2.42
CA LEU A 149 -11.57 -7.41 -3.54
C LEU A 149 -11.55 -8.05 -5.03
N ILE A 150 -12.35 -9.11 -5.46
CA ILE A 150 -12.80 -9.81 -6.79
C ILE A 150 -13.77 -11.09 -6.66
N SER A 151 -14.88 -11.27 -7.46
CA SER A 151 -15.75 -12.50 -7.79
C SER A 151 -17.07 -13.02 -7.04
N VAL A 152 -18.14 -12.23 -6.78
CA VAL A 152 -19.54 -12.56 -6.29
C VAL A 152 -20.51 -11.56 -6.98
N GLU A 153 -21.69 -11.39 -6.41
CA GLU A 153 -22.65 -10.32 -6.48
C GLU A 153 -22.88 -9.79 -5.01
N ASP A 154 -23.00 -8.46 -4.73
CA ASP A 154 -23.10 -7.76 -3.40
C ASP A 154 -21.78 -7.26 -2.75
N SER A 155 -21.15 -6.26 -3.35
CA SER A 155 -19.88 -5.67 -2.86
C SER A 155 -20.08 -4.28 -2.26
N PHE A 156 -19.14 -3.80 -1.46
CA PHE A 156 -19.20 -2.41 -0.99
C PHE A 156 -18.26 -1.50 -1.76
N MET A 157 -16.97 -1.79 -1.66
CA MET A 157 -15.89 -0.96 -2.16
C MET A 157 -14.76 -1.88 -2.50
N VAL A 158 -14.23 -1.70 -3.70
CA VAL A 158 -13.38 -2.69 -4.31
C VAL A 158 -12.26 -1.92 -5.03
N PHE A 159 -10.99 -2.22 -4.73
CA PHE A 159 -9.81 -1.51 -5.26
C PHE A 159 -9.04 -2.40 -6.26
N ALA A 160 -9.07 -2.06 -7.55
CA ALA A 160 -8.58 -2.90 -8.66
C ALA A 160 -9.32 -4.25 -8.81
N VAL A 161 -10.63 -4.21 -9.13
CA VAL A 161 -11.56 -5.32 -8.87
C VAL A 161 -12.59 -5.54 -9.96
N LEU A 162 -13.01 -6.79 -10.08
CA LEU A 162 -13.78 -7.32 -11.19
C LEU A 162 -15.02 -8.05 -10.69
N ASN A 163 -16.04 -8.11 -11.55
CA ASN A 163 -17.24 -8.93 -11.31
C ASN A 163 -18.27 -8.23 -10.45
N THR A 164 -18.08 -6.94 -10.23
CA THR A 164 -18.66 -6.27 -9.08
C THR A 164 -20.10 -5.91 -9.35
N LYS A 165 -21.01 -6.81 -9.00
CA LYS A 165 -22.43 -6.48 -8.99
C LYS A 165 -22.80 -5.86 -7.65
N ARG A 166 -23.64 -4.83 -7.72
CA ARG A 166 -24.16 -4.07 -6.59
C ARG A 166 -23.02 -3.56 -5.70
N SER A 167 -21.99 -2.95 -6.30
CA SER A 167 -20.92 -2.24 -5.60
C SER A 167 -21.30 -0.80 -5.33
N ALA A 168 -21.28 -0.36 -4.07
CA ALA A 168 -21.62 1.02 -3.73
C ALA A 168 -20.51 2.04 -4.07
N TYR A 169 -19.27 1.56 -4.21
CA TYR A 169 -18.09 2.35 -4.51
C TYR A 169 -17.12 1.57 -5.37
N GLY A 170 -16.30 2.29 -6.13
CA GLY A 170 -15.22 1.66 -6.85
C GLY A 170 -14.08 2.58 -7.24
N TRP A 171 -12.87 2.06 -7.12
CA TRP A 171 -11.66 2.65 -7.67
C TRP A 171 -10.95 1.61 -8.53
N LEU A 172 -10.90 1.85 -9.84
CA LEU A 172 -10.45 0.89 -10.86
C LEU A 172 -11.33 -0.39 -10.87
N LEU A 173 -12.55 -0.26 -11.41
CA LEU A 173 -13.51 -1.38 -11.53
C LEU A 173 -13.86 -1.72 -12.97
N ASP A 174 -14.20 -2.99 -13.16
CA ASP A 174 -14.82 -3.47 -14.40
C ASP A 174 -15.88 -4.55 -14.16
N GLY A 175 -16.80 -4.70 -15.12
CA GLY A 175 -17.93 -5.63 -15.04
C GLY A 175 -18.95 -5.21 -13.97
N MET A 176 -19.41 -3.96 -14.03
CA MET A 176 -20.28 -3.36 -13.00
C MET A 176 -21.76 -3.42 -13.37
N GLU A 177 -22.57 -3.96 -12.46
CA GLU A 177 -24.03 -4.07 -12.61
C GLU A 177 -24.69 -3.50 -11.34
N GLY A 178 -25.58 -2.51 -11.47
CA GLY A 178 -26.25 -1.90 -10.31
C GLY A 178 -25.30 -1.22 -9.32
N CYS A 179 -24.18 -0.66 -9.81
CA CYS A 179 -23.15 -0.06 -8.97
C CYS A 179 -23.38 1.43 -8.72
N GLN A 180 -22.67 1.99 -7.74
CA GLN A 180 -22.73 3.39 -7.40
C GLN A 180 -21.32 3.98 -7.21
N ASP A 181 -21.20 5.29 -7.36
CA ASP A 181 -20.02 6.11 -7.01
C ASP A 181 -18.68 5.48 -7.48
N ILE A 182 -18.62 5.28 -8.80
CA ILE A 182 -17.50 4.65 -9.48
C ILE A 182 -16.55 5.72 -9.98
N PHE A 183 -15.33 5.69 -9.48
CA PHE A 183 -14.23 6.48 -10.00
C PHE A 183 -13.27 5.60 -10.78
N PHE A 184 -13.19 5.83 -12.10
CA PHE A 184 -12.35 5.11 -13.04
C PHE A 184 -12.78 3.64 -13.25
N GLY A 185 -13.40 3.37 -14.40
CA GLY A 185 -13.85 2.03 -14.79
C GLY A 185 -14.19 1.95 -16.28
N TYR A 186 -14.68 0.79 -16.77
CA TYR A 186 -14.82 0.57 -18.22
C TYR A 186 -16.19 0.09 -18.72
N THR A 187 -16.95 -0.65 -17.91
CA THR A 187 -18.31 -1.09 -18.27
C THR A 187 -19.23 -1.00 -17.07
N SER A 188 -20.33 -0.26 -17.21
CA SER A 188 -21.35 -0.12 -16.15
C SER A 188 -22.76 -0.16 -16.73
N THR A 189 -23.60 -1.01 -16.14
CA THR A 189 -25.03 -1.12 -16.46
C THR A 189 -25.84 -0.83 -15.21
N ASP A 190 -26.93 -0.06 -15.34
CA ASP A 190 -27.88 0.24 -14.26
C ASP A 190 -27.24 0.95 -13.04
N SER A 191 -26.17 1.72 -13.27
CA SER A 191 -25.33 2.31 -12.21
C SER A 191 -25.57 3.82 -11.99
N PHE A 192 -25.23 4.33 -10.80
CA PHE A 192 -25.48 5.72 -10.39
C PHE A 192 -24.20 6.45 -9.96
N CYS A 193 -24.03 7.73 -10.33
CA CYS A 193 -22.85 8.53 -10.02
C CYS A 193 -21.56 7.87 -10.54
N VAL A 194 -21.40 7.78 -11.87
CA VAL A 194 -20.23 7.15 -12.50
C VAL A 194 -19.34 8.21 -13.12
N ASN A 195 -18.04 8.18 -12.80
CA ASN A 195 -17.06 9.19 -13.16
C ASN A 195 -15.82 8.57 -13.82
N HIS A 196 -15.43 9.08 -14.99
CA HIS A 196 -14.39 8.50 -15.85
C HIS A 196 -14.66 7.02 -16.15
N VAL A 197 -15.85 6.74 -16.69
CA VAL A 197 -16.28 5.39 -17.12
C VAL A 197 -16.68 5.43 -18.60
N GLU A 198 -16.40 4.38 -19.36
CA GLU A 198 -16.82 4.27 -20.76
C GLU A 198 -18.03 3.34 -20.91
N ARG A 199 -18.65 3.32 -22.10
CA ARG A 199 -19.63 2.29 -22.52
C ARG A 199 -20.75 2.06 -21.51
N LEU A 200 -21.38 3.16 -21.11
CA LEU A 200 -22.41 3.18 -20.09
C LEU A 200 -23.80 2.88 -20.67
N HIS A 201 -24.55 2.01 -19.99
CA HIS A 201 -25.95 1.70 -20.32
C HIS A 201 -26.88 1.92 -19.12
N ASN A 202 -27.95 2.69 -19.32
CA ASN A 202 -28.95 2.99 -18.27
C ASN A 202 -28.36 3.57 -16.97
N CYS A 203 -27.24 4.32 -17.09
CA CYS A 203 -26.56 4.92 -15.95
C CYS A 203 -27.02 6.36 -15.69
N ARG A 204 -26.97 6.81 -14.44
CA ARG A 204 -27.45 8.14 -14.00
C ARG A 204 -26.37 8.92 -13.26
N VAL A 205 -26.36 10.24 -13.39
CA VAL A 205 -25.33 11.15 -12.88
C VAL A 205 -23.97 10.75 -13.47
N VAL A 206 -23.82 10.95 -14.77
CA VAL A 206 -22.64 10.53 -15.53
C VAL A 206 -21.65 11.69 -15.68
N LEU A 207 -20.42 11.51 -15.22
CA LEU A 207 -19.37 12.53 -15.20
C LEU A 207 -18.17 12.10 -16.06
N GLN A 208 -17.67 13.01 -16.91
CA GLN A 208 -16.40 12.87 -17.65
C GLN A 208 -16.21 11.50 -18.35
N SER A 209 -17.29 11.01 -18.94
CA SER A 209 -17.48 9.64 -19.45
C SER A 209 -17.83 9.63 -20.95
N GLN A 210 -17.63 8.51 -21.64
CA GLN A 210 -17.75 8.41 -23.11
C GLN A 210 -18.56 7.19 -23.57
N ASP A 211 -18.95 7.15 -24.85
CA ASP A 211 -19.74 6.08 -25.47
C ASP A 211 -21.01 5.70 -24.69
N CYS A 212 -21.70 6.71 -24.16
CA CYS A 212 -22.89 6.57 -23.34
C CYS A 212 -24.13 6.28 -24.19
N PHE A 213 -24.79 5.14 -23.97
CA PHE A 213 -26.10 4.83 -24.55
C PHE A 213 -27.17 4.88 -23.46
N ASN A 214 -28.25 5.64 -23.68
CA ASN A 214 -29.37 5.78 -22.74
C ASN A 214 -28.90 6.07 -21.28
N SER A 215 -27.94 6.98 -21.11
CA SER A 215 -27.36 7.34 -19.80
C SER A 215 -27.24 8.87 -19.69
N SER A 216 -27.37 9.43 -18.48
CA SER A 216 -27.48 10.88 -18.22
C SER A 216 -26.86 11.31 -16.89
#